data_AF-A0A1G4SX91-F1
#
_entry.id   AF-A0A1G4SX91-F1
#
_cell.length_a   1.000
_cell.length_b   1.000
_cell.length_c   1.000
_cell.angle_alpha   90.00
_cell.angle_beta   90.00
_cell.angle_gamma   90.00
#
_symmetry.space_group_name_H-M   'P 1'
#
loop_
_entity.id
_entity.type
_entity.pdbx_description
1 polymer ?
#
loop_
_entity_poly.entity_id
_entity_poly.type
_entity_poly.pdbx_seq_one_letter_code
_entity_poly.pdbx_strand_id
1 'polypeptide(L)'
;MKVFIESENFDPNSNEMKKLYIKDMYLGDYSYGTYSKLQLALIECESIEESGLSVITGMNSYVNGIMYCTLGIDAWDYNSPEEIRSLIFKKTGKNFNDWLNDVLEEKIKEATTELTRYK
;
A
#
# COMPACT_ATOMS: atom_id res chain seq x y z
N MET A 1 3.22 22.43 -2.82
CA MET A 1 3.68 22.01 -1.48
C MET A 1 4.70 20.91 -1.70
N LYS A 2 6.01 21.17 -1.50
CA LYS A 2 7.03 20.11 -1.59
C LYS A 2 6.88 19.27 -0.33
N VAL A 3 6.36 18.05 -0.48
CA VAL A 3 6.33 17.08 0.61
C VAL A 3 7.78 16.70 0.86
N PHE A 4 8.35 17.20 1.94
CA PHE A 4 9.62 16.68 2.45
C PHE A 4 9.30 15.30 3.00
N ILE A 5 9.56 14.27 2.21
CA ILE A 5 9.70 12.92 2.74
C ILE A 5 10.91 13.02 3.67
N GLU A 6 10.69 13.07 4.99
CA GLU A 6 11.75 12.76 5.96
C GLU A 6 12.48 11.54 5.43
N SER A 7 13.81 11.57 5.37
CA SER A 7 14.62 10.53 4.72
C SER A 7 14.43 9.18 5.41
N GLU A 8 13.31 8.52 5.16
CA GLU A 8 13.03 7.16 5.54
C GLU A 8 13.99 6.31 4.72
N ASN A 9 14.87 5.59 5.43
CA ASN A 9 15.83 4.73 4.76
C ASN A 9 15.10 3.46 4.34
N PHE A 10 14.68 3.43 3.08
CA PHE A 10 13.97 2.30 2.49
C PHE A 10 14.94 1.11 2.34
N ASP A 11 14.58 -0.02 2.96
CA ASP A 11 15.36 -1.27 2.88
C ASP A 11 14.52 -2.37 2.22
N PRO A 12 14.66 -2.58 0.89
CA PRO A 12 14.00 -3.64 0.14
C PRO A 12 14.22 -5.06 0.65
N ASN A 13 15.32 -5.29 1.37
CA ASN A 13 15.72 -6.60 1.87
C ASN A 13 15.33 -6.81 3.34
N SER A 14 14.64 -5.84 3.94
CA SER A 14 14.17 -5.98 5.31
C SER A 14 13.15 -7.11 5.44
N ASN A 15 13.37 -7.96 6.44
CA ASN A 15 12.44 -9.00 6.87
C ASN A 15 11.46 -8.50 7.95
N GLU A 16 11.47 -7.20 8.25
CA GLU A 16 10.60 -6.61 9.26
C GLU A 16 9.13 -6.62 8.80
N MET A 17 8.25 -7.05 9.71
CA MET A 17 6.81 -6.92 9.56
C MET A 17 6.33 -5.71 10.36
N LYS A 18 5.71 -4.75 9.69
CA LYS A 18 5.15 -3.54 10.31
C LYS A 18 3.65 -3.69 10.48
N LYS A 19 3.14 -3.19 11.60
CA LYS A 19 1.71 -3.18 11.91
C LYS A 19 1.01 -2.07 11.13
N LEU A 20 -0.14 -2.39 10.57
CA LEU A 20 -1.03 -1.44 9.91
C LEU A 20 -2.18 -1.06 10.84
N TYR A 21 -2.38 0.24 11.01
CA TYR A 21 -3.45 0.79 11.84
C TYR A 21 -4.34 1.72 11.02
N ILE A 22 -5.65 1.57 11.13
CA ILE A 22 -6.62 2.54 10.59
C ILE A 22 -7.53 2.99 11.72
N LYS A 23 -7.61 4.30 11.97
CA LYS A 23 -8.31 4.89 13.14
C LYS A 23 -7.88 4.25 14.47
N ASP A 24 -6.58 4.05 14.64
CA ASP A 24 -5.98 3.36 15.79
C ASP A 24 -6.38 1.87 15.96
N MET A 25 -7.13 1.31 15.00
CA MET A 25 -7.48 -0.11 14.97
C MET A 25 -6.42 -0.89 14.20
N TYR A 26 -5.84 -1.89 14.84
CA TYR A 26 -4.91 -2.81 14.20
C TYR A 26 -5.64 -3.69 13.19
N LEU A 27 -5.31 -3.56 11.90
CA LEU A 27 -5.93 -4.33 10.83
C LEU A 27 -5.08 -5.53 10.39
N GLY A 28 -3.77 -5.45 10.51
CA GLY A 28 -2.88 -6.54 10.13
C GLY A 28 -1.45 -6.09 10.01
N ASP A 29 -0.62 -6.91 9.37
CA ASP A 29 0.81 -6.65 9.20
C ASP A 29 1.18 -6.64 7.72
N TYR A 30 2.21 -5.87 7.38
CA TYR A 30 2.80 -5.84 6.04
C TYR A 30 4.31 -5.94 6.10
N SER A 31 4.92 -6.48 5.04
CA SER A 31 6.38 -6.56 4.91
C SER A 31 6.97 -5.17 4.61
N TYR A 32 7.88 -4.70 5.46
CA TYR A 32 8.59 -3.44 5.22
C TYR A 32 9.51 -3.53 4.00
N GLY A 33 10.11 -4.70 3.72
CA GLY A 33 10.87 -4.92 2.50
C GLY A 33 10.02 -4.76 1.24
N THR A 34 8.81 -5.31 1.23
CA THR A 34 7.86 -5.18 0.11
C THR A 34 7.40 -3.74 -0.07
N TYR A 35 7.05 -3.06 1.02
CA TYR A 35 6.73 -1.63 0.98
C TYR A 35 7.90 -0.79 0.48
N SER A 36 9.12 -1.05 0.94
CA SER A 36 10.33 -0.35 0.51
C SER A 36 10.59 -0.52 -0.99
N LYS A 37 10.40 -1.73 -1.53
CA LYS A 37 10.48 -1.99 -2.98
C LYS A 37 9.47 -1.15 -3.75
N LEU A 38 8.21 -1.15 -3.32
CA LEU A 38 7.16 -0.36 -3.96
C LEU A 38 7.49 1.13 -3.92
N GLN A 39 7.87 1.65 -2.76
CA GLN A 39 8.15 3.07 -2.58
C GLN A 39 9.31 3.55 -3.45
N LEU A 40 10.40 2.77 -3.55
CA LEU A 40 11.52 3.07 -4.44
C LEU A 40 11.09 3.07 -5.91
N ALA A 41 10.32 2.07 -6.34
CA ALA A 41 9.81 2.00 -7.71
C ALA A 41 8.91 3.21 -8.05
N LEU A 42 8.07 3.65 -7.10
CA LEU A 42 7.22 4.83 -7.26
C LEU A 42 8.02 6.13 -7.30
N ILE A 43 9.09 6.27 -6.50
CA ILE A 43 10.00 7.41 -6.55
C ILE A 43 10.68 7.49 -7.92
N GLU A 44 11.14 6.36 -8.46
CA GLU A 44 11.70 6.31 -9.82
C GLU A 44 10.64 6.70 -10.86
N CYS A 45 9.40 6.21 -10.73
CA CYS A 45 8.30 6.55 -11.65
C CYS A 45 7.92 8.02 -11.60
N GLU A 46 7.93 8.66 -10.42
CA GLU A 46 7.59 10.08 -10.25
C GLU A 46 8.55 11.00 -11.02
N SER A 47 9.78 10.55 -11.30
CA SER A 47 10.73 11.26 -12.14
C SER A 47 10.38 11.24 -13.64
N ILE A 48 9.38 10.45 -14.04
CA ILE A 48 8.89 10.32 -15.42
C ILE A 48 7.59 11.11 -15.54
N GLU A 49 7.61 12.23 -16.28
CA GLU A 49 6.46 13.16 -16.39
C GLU A 49 5.15 12.47 -16.86
N GLU A 50 5.23 11.41 -17.65
CA GLU A 50 4.07 10.70 -18.23
C GLU A 50 3.59 9.49 -17.42
N SER A 51 4.28 9.08 -16.35
CA SER A 51 3.97 7.84 -15.63
C SER A 51 2.60 7.88 -14.93
N GLY A 52 2.20 9.05 -14.41
CA GLY A 52 0.98 9.20 -13.60
C GLY A 52 1.00 8.45 -12.26
N LEU A 53 2.11 7.79 -11.91
CA LEU A 53 2.30 7.11 -10.63
C LEU A 53 2.92 8.07 -9.60
N SER A 54 2.43 7.98 -8.38
CA SER A 54 2.88 8.82 -7.26
C SER A 54 3.32 7.98 -6.08
N VAL A 55 4.29 8.50 -5.34
CA VAL A 55 4.76 7.93 -4.06
C VAL A 55 3.64 7.76 -3.04
N ILE A 56 3.80 6.77 -2.14
CA ILE A 56 2.88 6.61 -1.01
C ILE A 56 3.30 7.58 0.09
N THR A 57 2.39 8.48 0.48
CA THR A 57 2.64 9.45 1.57
C THR A 57 2.47 8.85 2.96
N GLY A 58 1.92 7.63 3.05
CA GLY A 58 1.80 6.87 4.29
C GLY A 58 0.96 5.61 4.09
N MET A 59 1.46 4.48 4.60
CA MET A 59 0.87 3.16 4.36
C MET A 59 -0.59 3.05 4.84
N ASN A 60 -0.90 3.59 6.02
CA ASN A 60 -2.27 3.57 6.57
C ASN A 60 -3.26 4.31 5.66
N SER A 61 -2.88 5.49 5.16
CA SER A 61 -3.73 6.30 4.27
C SER A 61 -3.89 5.65 2.91
N TYR A 62 -2.81 5.07 2.38
CA TYR A 62 -2.82 4.34 1.11
C TYR A 62 -3.75 3.13 1.17
N VAL A 63 -3.63 2.29 2.19
CA VAL A 63 -4.50 1.11 2.33
C VAL A 63 -5.96 1.52 2.51
N ASN A 64 -6.24 2.56 3.31
CA ASN A 64 -7.60 3.09 3.42
C ASN A 64 -8.17 3.55 2.07
N GLY A 65 -7.36 4.28 1.29
CA GLY A 65 -7.73 4.74 -0.05
C GLY A 65 -8.03 3.59 -1.00
N ILE A 66 -7.19 2.55 -1.02
CA ILE A 66 -7.41 1.37 -1.86
C ILE A 66 -8.66 0.60 -1.42
N MET A 67 -8.86 0.39 -0.12
CA MET A 67 -10.07 -0.28 0.38
C MET A 67 -11.33 0.44 -0.09
N TYR A 68 -11.34 1.77 -0.01
CA TYR A 68 -12.46 2.57 -0.49
C TYR A 68 -12.63 2.44 -2.01
N CYS A 69 -11.58 2.69 -2.79
CA CYS A 69 -11.66 2.71 -4.25
C CYS A 69 -11.96 1.34 -4.88
N THR A 70 -11.42 0.26 -4.32
CA THR A 70 -11.52 -1.09 -4.91
C THR A 70 -12.65 -1.92 -4.34
N LEU A 71 -12.90 -1.80 -3.02
CA LEU A 71 -13.87 -2.62 -2.32
C LEU A 71 -15.11 -1.84 -1.89
N GLY A 72 -15.09 -0.50 -1.96
CA GLY A 72 -16.16 0.35 -1.42
C GLY A 72 -16.27 0.23 0.10
N ILE A 73 -15.14 -0.03 0.79
CA ILE A 73 -15.09 -0.12 2.25
C ILE A 73 -14.45 1.17 2.75
N ASP A 74 -15.25 2.04 3.34
CA ASP A 74 -14.74 3.17 4.12
C ASP A 74 -14.50 2.72 5.56
N ALA A 75 -13.24 2.66 5.99
CA ALA A 75 -12.93 2.27 7.37
C ALA A 75 -13.50 3.24 8.42
N TRP A 76 -13.88 4.46 8.02
CA TRP A 76 -14.54 5.42 8.91
C TRP A 76 -15.93 4.99 9.35
N ASP A 77 -16.63 4.20 8.56
CA ASP A 77 -17.98 3.70 8.85
C ASP A 77 -18.00 2.55 9.87
N TYR A 78 -16.83 1.99 10.19
CA TYR A 78 -16.69 0.83 11.06
C TYR A 78 -15.93 1.16 12.35
N ASN A 79 -16.30 0.47 13.42
CA ASN A 79 -15.70 0.62 14.76
C ASN A 79 -14.97 -0.65 15.23
N SER A 80 -14.96 -1.71 14.43
CA SER A 80 -14.27 -2.96 14.72
C SER A 80 -13.38 -3.39 13.54
N PRO A 81 -12.11 -3.76 13.79
CA PRO A 81 -11.24 -4.29 12.74
C PRO A 81 -11.75 -5.62 12.17
N GLU A 82 -12.49 -6.41 12.96
CA GLU A 82 -13.08 -7.69 12.55
C GLU A 82 -14.18 -7.50 11.49
N GLU A 83 -14.98 -6.44 11.58
CA GLU A 83 -15.99 -6.10 10.57
C GLU A 83 -15.31 -5.80 9.23
N ILE A 84 -14.26 -4.99 9.25
CA ILE A 84 -13.47 -4.64 8.06
C ILE A 84 -12.84 -5.90 7.46
N ARG A 85 -12.15 -6.72 8.25
CA ARG A 85 -11.54 -7.98 7.80
C ARG A 85 -12.57 -8.93 7.21
N SER A 86 -13.75 -9.03 7.82
CA SER A 86 -14.84 -9.88 7.34
C SER A 86 -15.39 -9.40 5.99
N LEU A 87 -15.52 -8.09 5.79
CA LEU A 87 -15.96 -7.51 4.52
C LEU A 87 -14.94 -7.74 3.41
N ILE A 88 -13.65 -7.61 3.72
CA ILE A 88 -12.56 -7.91 2.78
C ILE A 88 -12.63 -9.39 2.39
N PHE A 89 -12.68 -10.30 3.37
CA PHE A 89 -12.80 -11.73 3.10
C PHE A 89 -14.04 -12.07 2.27
N LYS A 90 -15.20 -11.47 2.56
CA LYS A 90 -16.43 -11.67 1.80
C LYS A 90 -16.31 -11.23 0.34
N LYS A 91 -15.54 -10.18 0.06
CA LYS A 91 -15.38 -9.62 -1.30
C LYS A 91 -14.27 -10.30 -2.10
N THR A 92 -13.19 -10.73 -1.45
CA THR A 92 -11.97 -11.21 -2.12
C THR A 92 -11.71 -12.70 -1.93
N GLY A 93 -12.36 -13.33 -0.95
CA GLY A 93 -12.08 -14.70 -0.53
C GLY A 93 -10.74 -14.86 0.22
N LYS A 94 -10.08 -13.76 0.57
CA LYS A 94 -8.74 -13.74 1.18
C LYS A 94 -8.78 -13.03 2.53
N ASN A 95 -7.92 -13.46 3.46
CA ASN A 95 -7.73 -12.68 4.68
C ASN A 95 -7.07 -11.34 4.35
N PHE A 96 -7.08 -10.42 5.33
CA PHE A 96 -6.57 -9.06 5.13
C PHE A 96 -5.11 -9.00 4.67
N ASN A 97 -4.22 -9.76 5.32
CA ASN A 97 -2.79 -9.71 5.01
C ASN A 97 -2.50 -10.27 3.61
N ASP A 98 -3.16 -11.37 3.24
CA ASP A 98 -2.99 -11.98 1.91
C ASP A 98 -3.50 -11.03 0.81
N TRP A 99 -4.68 -10.44 1.02
CA TRP A 99 -5.22 -9.43 0.11
C TRP A 99 -4.29 -8.22 -0.02
N LEU A 100 -3.79 -7.71 1.10
CA LEU A 100 -2.87 -6.57 1.11
C LEU A 100 -1.58 -6.91 0.37
N ASN A 101 -1.03 -8.10 0.58
CA ASN A 101 0.18 -8.55 -0.10
C ASN A 101 -0.02 -8.61 -1.62
N ASP A 102 -1.14 -9.16 -2.08
CA ASP A 102 -1.46 -9.19 -3.51
C ASP A 102 -1.58 -7.80 -4.12
N VAL A 103 -2.25 -6.88 -3.42
CA VAL A 103 -2.37 -5.48 -3.85
C VAL A 103 -1.00 -4.81 -3.98
N LEU A 104 -0.09 -5.05 -3.03
CA LEU A 104 1.25 -4.46 -3.06
C LEU A 104 2.08 -5.05 -4.21
N GLU A 105 2.06 -6.37 -4.39
CA GLU A 105 2.76 -7.05 -5.48
C GLU A 105 2.24 -6.61 -6.86
N GLU A 106 0.92 -6.45 -7.02
CA GLU A 106 0.32 -5.93 -8.24
C GLU A 106 0.79 -4.51 -8.53
N LYS A 107 0.82 -3.63 -7.52
CA LYS A 107 1.30 -2.26 -7.68
C LYS A 107 2.80 -2.19 -7.99
N ILE A 108 3.61 -3.06 -7.39
CA ILE A 108 5.04 -3.19 -7.71
C ILE A 108 5.22 -3.57 -9.18
N LYS A 109 4.43 -4.54 -9.66
CA LYS A 109 4.47 -4.98 -11.05
C LYS A 109 4.06 -3.86 -12.01
N GLU A 110 3.03 -3.10 -11.68
CA GLU A 110 2.60 -1.92 -12.44
C GLU A 110 3.74 -0.89 -12.54
N ALA A 111 4.32 -0.50 -11.41
CA ALA A 111 5.44 0.44 -11.37
C ALA A 111 6.66 -0.07 -12.17
N THR A 112 7.00 -1.35 -12.02
CA THR A 112 8.13 -1.97 -12.75
C THR A 112 7.90 -2.01 -14.27
N THR A 113 6.65 -2.26 -14.68
CA THR A 113 6.26 -2.25 -16.09
C THR A 113 6.40 -0.85 -16.66
N GLU A 114 5.95 0.16 -15.92
CA GLU A 114 6.05 1.56 -16.32
C GLU A 114 7.53 1.99 -16.43
N LEU A 115 8.38 1.64 -15.46
CA LEU A 115 9.82 1.90 -15.53
C LEU A 115 10.49 1.23 -16.72
N THR A 116 10.03 0.04 -17.10
CA THR A 116 10.58 -0.69 -18.25
C THR A 116 10.17 -0.04 -19.58
N ARG A 117 8.97 0.57 -19.63
CA ARG A 117 8.46 1.23 -20.83
C ARG A 117 9.26 2.47 -21.23
N TYR A 118 9.86 3.16 -20.26
CA TYR A 118 10.64 4.40 -20.49
C TYR A 118 12.16 4.23 -20.33
N LYS A 119 12.66 2.99 -20.24
CA LYS A 119 14.09 2.66 -20.32
C LYS A 119 14.47 2.27 -21.75
#